data_AF-A0A969BA69-F1
#
_entry.id   AF-A0A969BA69-F1
#
_cell.length_a   1.000
_cell.length_b   1.000
_cell.length_c   1.000
_cell.angle_alpha   90.00
_cell.angle_beta   90.00
_cell.angle_gamma   90.00
#
_symmetry.space_group_name_H-M   'P 1'
#
loop_
_entity.id
_entity.type
_entity.pdbx_description
1 polymer ?
#
loop_
_entity_poly.entity_id
_entity_poly.type
_entity_poly.pdbx_seq_one_letter_code
_entity_poly.pdbx_strand_id
1 'polypeptide(L)'
;MLRLIARILRWLRGETLKLLVFAGILLIIWGIIAPVGTLTWWLSSSTQALGLDKNPTQDLIKDNLNQKNIGDKSCYVVFLPGVGDFSANELTPGEEIFLNQLAKLHPQCAIVDDVFPYSVANKSLGGQRFLAPLWRFASEGEGWLKNADVLIKIRNLWRFAISTDSRYSSIYNLGIANAIAERMNAVSPLNPTSKQPLKIILMGTSGGAQVSLGAIQYLDNWLNARLIVVSIGGSFDGETGFNQVDRVYHLRGSRDWVEDVTKIIFADRWSLMINSPFIKAVRQGRYQVVETGSHTHDGKNGYFSTETVDNTENTYVGLLLDKVNQLPIWE
;
A
#
# COMPACT_ATOMS: atom_id res chain seq x y z
N MET A 1 -43.62 8.57 17.97
CA MET A 1 -42.46 9.48 18.17
C MET A 1 -41.89 9.45 19.58
N LEU A 2 -42.66 9.72 20.65
CA LEU A 2 -42.16 9.73 22.04
C LEU A 2 -41.45 8.43 22.51
N ARG A 3 -41.94 7.25 22.09
CA ARG A 3 -41.30 5.96 22.40
C ARG A 3 -39.95 5.75 21.68
N LEU A 4 -39.79 6.34 20.50
CA LEU A 4 -38.53 6.30 19.72
C LEU A 4 -37.49 7.22 20.37
N ILE A 5 -37.92 8.43 20.72
CA ILE A 5 -37.10 9.43 21.44
C ILE A 5 -36.67 8.90 22.82
N ALA A 6 -37.57 8.25 23.56
CA ALA A 6 -37.26 7.62 24.85
C ALA A 6 -36.36 6.36 24.73
N ARG A 7 -36.35 5.68 23.58
CA ARG A 7 -35.38 4.60 23.27
C ARG A 7 -34.01 5.19 22.94
N ILE A 8 -33.96 6.24 22.13
CA ILE A 8 -32.72 6.97 21.80
C ILE A 8 -32.09 7.59 23.05
N LEU A 9 -32.89 8.20 23.94
CA LEU A 9 -32.40 8.77 25.22
C LEU A 9 -31.90 7.71 26.21
N ARG A 10 -32.49 6.50 26.21
CA ARG A 10 -31.98 5.37 27.02
C ARG A 10 -30.72 4.75 26.42
N TRP A 11 -30.64 4.67 25.10
CA TRP A 11 -29.42 4.29 24.40
C TRP A 11 -28.28 5.30 24.66
N LEU A 12 -28.60 6.60 24.65
CA LEU A 12 -27.70 7.70 25.02
C LEU A 12 -27.21 7.67 26.48
N ARG A 13 -27.94 7.00 27.38
CA ARG A 13 -27.58 6.81 28.79
C ARG A 13 -27.05 5.41 29.11
N GLY A 14 -27.00 4.51 28.12
CA GLY A 14 -26.64 3.11 28.31
C GLY A 14 -25.14 2.93 28.52
N GLU A 15 -24.77 1.94 29.34
CA GLU A 15 -23.38 1.49 29.52
C GLU A 15 -22.72 1.14 28.18
N THR A 16 -23.48 0.62 27.21
CA THR A 16 -23.00 0.35 25.84
C THR A 16 -22.55 1.60 25.11
N LEU A 17 -23.27 2.74 25.22
CA LEU A 17 -22.81 3.97 24.58
C LEU A 17 -21.56 4.51 25.26
N LYS A 18 -21.50 4.46 26.60
CA LYS A 18 -20.30 4.87 27.33
C LYS A 18 -19.07 4.06 26.89
N LEU A 19 -19.24 2.75 26.70
CA LEU A 19 -18.19 1.86 26.17
C LEU A 19 -17.79 2.24 24.74
N LEU A 20 -18.75 2.52 23.84
CA LEU A 20 -18.46 2.94 22.47
C LEU A 20 -17.74 4.30 22.42
N VAL A 21 -18.17 5.27 23.25
CA VAL A 21 -17.52 6.58 23.37
C VAL A 21 -16.11 6.41 23.91
N PHE A 22 -15.91 5.60 24.96
CA PHE A 22 -14.59 5.31 25.51
C PHE A 22 -13.67 4.65 24.48
N ALA A 23 -14.18 3.65 23.73
CA ALA A 23 -13.44 3.03 22.63
C ALA A 23 -13.09 4.04 21.53
N GLY A 24 -14.01 4.95 21.19
CA GLY A 24 -13.76 6.05 20.24
C GLY A 24 -12.66 7.00 20.72
N ILE A 25 -12.66 7.37 22.00
CA ILE A 25 -11.61 8.20 22.60
C ILE A 25 -10.25 7.48 22.53
N LEU A 26 -10.20 6.18 22.86
CA LEU A 26 -8.97 5.40 22.75
C LEU A 26 -8.46 5.35 21.30
N LEU A 27 -9.35 5.18 20.32
CA LEU A 27 -8.98 5.24 18.91
C LEU A 27 -8.40 6.61 18.51
N ILE A 28 -9.00 7.71 18.96
CA ILE A 28 -8.49 9.07 18.69
C ILE A 28 -7.10 9.26 19.32
N ILE A 29 -6.92 8.87 20.59
CA ILE A 29 -5.62 8.94 21.28
C ILE A 29 -4.59 8.12 20.51
N TRP A 30 -4.96 6.92 20.04
CA TRP A 30 -4.06 6.10 19.25
C TRP A 30 -3.68 6.77 17.92
N GLY A 31 -4.64 7.39 17.23
CA GLY A 31 -4.40 8.17 16.03
C GLY A 31 -3.43 9.34 16.26
N ILE A 32 -3.55 10.04 17.38
CA ILE A 32 -2.62 11.12 17.77
C ILE A 32 -1.19 10.59 17.99
N ILE A 33 -1.05 9.39 18.55
CA ILE A 33 0.25 8.77 18.84
C ILE A 33 0.83 8.04 17.61
N ALA A 34 0.01 7.66 16.63
CA ALA A 34 0.43 6.86 15.48
C ALA A 34 1.63 7.45 14.68
N PRO A 35 1.72 8.78 14.45
CA PRO A 35 2.86 9.40 13.76
C PRO A 35 4.17 9.35 14.56
N VAL A 36 4.14 9.15 15.88
CA VAL A 36 5.34 9.22 16.74
C VAL A 36 6.42 8.27 16.25
N GLY A 37 6.08 7.04 15.87
CA GLY A 37 7.06 6.08 15.33
C GLY A 37 7.73 6.52 14.02
N THR A 38 7.01 7.26 13.18
CA THR A 38 7.55 7.82 11.93
C THR A 38 8.48 9.00 12.24
N LEU A 39 8.08 9.85 13.19
CA LEU A 39 8.87 10.99 13.65
C LEU A 39 10.15 10.55 14.37
N THR A 40 10.10 9.52 15.21
CA THR A 40 11.28 9.00 15.92
C THR A 40 12.27 8.36 14.96
N TRP A 41 11.80 7.61 13.96
CA TRP A 41 12.65 7.09 12.89
C TRP A 41 13.35 8.25 12.17
N TRP A 42 12.62 9.27 11.74
CA TRP A 42 13.18 10.44 11.07
C TRP A 42 14.21 11.19 11.92
N LEU A 43 13.91 11.41 13.20
CA LEU A 43 14.85 12.01 14.16
C LEU A 43 16.07 11.14 14.45
N SER A 44 15.95 9.81 14.40
CA SER A 44 17.09 8.90 14.58
C SER A 44 17.97 8.81 13.34
N SER A 45 17.37 8.99 12.16
CA SER A 45 18.06 9.08 10.88
C SER A 45 18.63 10.49 10.62
N SER A 46 18.83 11.31 11.66
CA SER A 46 19.00 12.77 11.58
C SER A 46 20.28 13.31 10.89
N THR A 47 21.11 12.46 10.30
CA THR A 47 22.05 12.91 9.26
C THR A 47 21.34 13.16 7.91
N GLN A 48 20.16 12.54 7.69
CA GLN A 48 19.23 12.78 6.56
C GLN A 48 18.17 13.87 6.89
N ALA A 49 17.98 14.24 8.15
CA ALA A 49 16.94 15.20 8.60
C ALA A 49 17.31 16.68 8.43
N LEU A 50 18.53 17.01 7.99
CA LEU A 50 19.00 18.39 7.80
C LEU A 50 18.64 18.99 6.42
N GLY A 51 17.75 18.35 5.65
CA GLY A 51 17.39 18.84 4.31
C GLY A 51 18.51 18.71 3.28
N LEU A 52 19.53 17.90 3.57
CA LEU A 52 20.45 17.43 2.56
C LEU A 52 19.76 16.28 1.84
N ASP A 53 19.18 16.58 0.67
CA ASP A 53 18.64 15.62 -0.31
C ASP A 53 19.73 14.61 -0.70
N LYS A 54 20.03 13.66 0.18
CA LYS A 54 20.86 12.52 -0.17
C LYS A 54 19.94 11.53 -0.85
N ASN A 55 19.92 11.60 -2.19
CA ASN A 55 19.30 10.57 -3.00
C ASN A 55 19.97 9.21 -2.64
N PRO A 56 19.28 8.32 -1.91
CA PRO A 56 19.87 7.07 -1.41
C PRO A 56 20.27 6.16 -2.57
N THR A 57 19.60 6.29 -3.72
CA THR A 57 19.90 5.48 -4.91
C THR A 57 21.27 5.80 -5.45
N GLN A 58 21.76 7.04 -5.30
CA GLN A 58 23.12 7.38 -5.71
C GLN A 58 24.18 6.63 -4.90
N ASP A 59 23.96 6.46 -3.60
CA ASP A 59 24.88 5.72 -2.74
C ASP A 59 24.80 4.21 -3.07
N LEU A 60 23.59 3.65 -3.24
CA LEU A 60 23.39 2.26 -3.68
C LEU A 60 24.08 1.98 -5.03
N ILE A 61 23.91 2.89 -5.99
CA ILE A 61 24.51 2.80 -7.32
C ILE A 61 26.04 2.85 -7.25
N LYS A 62 26.61 3.74 -6.43
CA LYS A 62 28.07 3.83 -6.23
C LYS A 62 28.61 2.54 -5.60
N ASP A 63 27.91 1.99 -4.62
CA ASP A 63 28.31 0.76 -3.96
C ASP A 63 28.28 -0.44 -4.92
N ASN A 64 27.24 -0.55 -5.75
CA ASN A 64 27.15 -1.57 -6.80
C ASN A 64 28.32 -1.49 -7.79
N LEU A 65 28.68 -0.27 -8.23
CA LEU A 65 29.83 -0.05 -9.12
C LEU A 65 31.14 -0.49 -8.49
N ASN A 66 31.37 -0.11 -7.24
CA ASN A 66 32.57 -0.47 -6.48
C ASN A 66 32.68 -1.99 -6.32
N GLN A 67 31.56 -2.68 -6.12
CA GLN A 67 31.48 -4.12 -5.98
C GLN A 67 31.43 -4.88 -7.32
N LYS A 68 31.38 -4.18 -8.46
CA LYS A 68 31.13 -4.75 -9.80
C LYS A 68 29.87 -5.63 -9.85
N ASN A 69 28.90 -5.34 -9.01
CA ASN A 69 27.65 -6.08 -8.90
C ASN A 69 26.55 -5.30 -9.64
N ILE A 70 26.40 -5.61 -10.93
CA ILE A 70 25.45 -4.90 -11.81
C ILE A 70 24.30 -5.84 -12.14
N GLY A 71 23.07 -5.45 -11.80
CA GLY A 71 21.88 -6.22 -12.14
C GLY A 71 21.59 -6.21 -13.63
N ASP A 72 20.94 -7.27 -14.08
CA ASP A 72 20.55 -7.51 -15.47
C ASP A 72 19.09 -7.07 -15.75
N LYS A 73 18.34 -6.70 -14.72
CA LYS A 73 16.93 -6.31 -14.84
C LYS A 73 16.76 -4.80 -15.01
N SER A 74 15.90 -4.42 -15.95
CA SER A 74 15.43 -3.04 -16.15
C SER A 74 13.95 -2.86 -15.81
N CYS A 75 13.28 -3.93 -15.39
CA CYS A 75 11.88 -3.93 -14.96
C CYS A 75 11.77 -4.48 -13.53
N TYR A 76 11.01 -3.79 -12.68
CA TYR A 76 10.72 -4.20 -11.31
C TYR A 76 9.23 -4.15 -11.07
N VAL A 77 8.67 -5.24 -10.54
CA VAL A 77 7.31 -5.31 -10.02
C VAL A 77 7.43 -5.32 -8.50
N VAL A 78 7.03 -4.23 -7.87
CA VAL A 78 7.09 -4.07 -6.42
C VAL A 78 5.68 -4.28 -5.87
N PHE A 79 5.50 -5.29 -5.04
CA PHE A 79 4.22 -5.59 -4.40
C PHE A 79 4.13 -4.90 -3.04
N LEU A 80 3.02 -4.18 -2.81
CA LEU A 80 2.73 -3.49 -1.57
C LEU A 80 1.41 -4.04 -1.00
N PRO A 81 1.49 -4.92 0.01
CA PRO A 81 0.33 -5.56 0.63
C PRO A 81 -0.66 -4.57 1.26
N GLY A 82 -1.87 -5.06 1.54
CA GLY A 82 -2.99 -4.26 1.99
C GLY A 82 -2.98 -4.08 3.51
N VAL A 83 -3.88 -3.24 4.02
CA VAL A 83 -3.93 -2.94 5.48
C VAL A 83 -4.24 -4.16 6.34
N GLY A 84 -4.69 -5.26 5.75
CA GLY A 84 -4.90 -6.55 6.41
C GLY A 84 -3.62 -7.32 6.72
N ASP A 85 -2.49 -6.97 6.11
CA ASP A 85 -1.28 -7.80 6.16
C ASP A 85 -0.37 -7.47 7.34
N PHE A 86 0.25 -8.53 7.84
CA PHE A 86 0.91 -8.55 9.15
C PHE A 86 2.40 -8.19 9.06
N SER A 87 3.06 -8.49 7.94
CA SER A 87 4.47 -8.13 7.74
C SER A 87 4.91 -8.20 6.27
N ALA A 88 6.12 -7.71 5.98
CA ALA A 88 6.77 -7.86 4.66
C ALA A 88 7.01 -9.32 4.23
N ASN A 89 6.89 -10.28 5.16
CA ASN A 89 7.26 -11.69 4.92
C ASN A 89 6.07 -12.64 5.05
N GLU A 90 4.85 -12.12 5.18
CA GLU A 90 3.63 -12.91 5.39
C GLU A 90 2.63 -12.55 4.31
N LEU A 91 2.92 -12.97 3.09
CA LEU A 91 1.95 -12.95 2.00
C LEU A 91 0.86 -13.98 2.28
N THR A 92 -0.36 -13.68 1.87
CA THR A 92 -1.41 -14.69 1.84
C THR A 92 -1.11 -15.74 0.75
N PRO A 93 -1.62 -16.98 0.86
CA PRO A 93 -1.41 -18.00 -0.18
C PRO A 93 -1.83 -17.54 -1.59
N GLY A 94 -2.86 -16.69 -1.65
CA GLY A 94 -3.32 -16.07 -2.88
C GLY A 94 -2.33 -15.09 -3.50
N GLU A 95 -1.76 -14.20 -2.68
CA GLU A 95 -0.73 -13.26 -3.11
C GLU A 95 0.54 -13.98 -3.55
N GLU A 96 0.95 -15.03 -2.84
CA GLU A 96 2.06 -15.89 -3.27
C GLU A 96 1.79 -16.53 -4.62
N ILE A 97 0.59 -17.09 -4.84
CA ILE A 97 0.21 -17.67 -6.14
C ILE A 97 0.28 -16.60 -7.24
N PHE A 98 -0.30 -15.43 -6.98
CA PHE A 98 -0.31 -14.32 -7.93
C PHE A 98 1.10 -13.87 -8.32
N LEU A 99 1.96 -13.60 -7.35
CA LEU A 99 3.33 -13.13 -7.59
C LEU A 99 4.20 -14.20 -8.25
N ASN A 100 4.08 -15.47 -7.83
CA ASN A 100 4.79 -16.58 -8.46
C ASN A 100 4.36 -16.78 -9.93
N GLN A 101 3.08 -16.59 -10.24
CA GLN A 101 2.60 -16.68 -11.61
C GLN A 101 3.04 -15.47 -12.45
N LEU A 102 3.01 -14.25 -11.91
CA LEU A 102 3.56 -13.08 -12.58
C LEU A 102 5.06 -13.22 -12.88
N ALA A 103 5.85 -13.74 -11.93
CA ALA A 103 7.26 -14.00 -12.13
C ALA A 103 7.52 -14.96 -13.31
N LYS A 104 6.65 -15.98 -13.47
CA LYS A 104 6.73 -16.94 -14.58
C LYS A 104 6.32 -16.32 -15.91
N LEU A 105 5.30 -15.46 -15.92
CA LEU A 105 4.80 -14.81 -17.14
C LEU A 105 5.71 -13.68 -17.61
N HIS A 106 6.41 -13.01 -16.70
CA HIS A 106 7.27 -11.86 -16.99
C HIS A 106 8.68 -12.03 -16.40
N PRO A 107 9.48 -13.01 -16.88
CA PRO A 107 10.82 -13.30 -16.34
C PRO A 107 11.84 -12.16 -16.55
N GLN A 108 11.51 -11.19 -17.42
CA GLN A 108 12.29 -9.97 -17.62
C GLN A 108 12.15 -8.96 -16.47
N CYS A 109 11.14 -9.11 -15.61
CA CYS A 109 10.90 -8.25 -14.46
C CYS A 109 11.34 -8.93 -13.16
N ALA A 110 12.06 -8.20 -12.30
CA ALA A 110 12.32 -8.64 -10.93
C ALA A 110 11.07 -8.42 -10.07
N ILE A 111 10.61 -9.47 -9.37
CA ILE A 111 9.54 -9.34 -8.37
C ILE A 111 10.18 -8.92 -7.04
N VAL A 112 9.63 -7.88 -6.41
CA VAL A 112 10.04 -7.35 -5.11
C VAL A 112 8.83 -7.42 -4.19
N ASP A 113 8.80 -8.39 -3.29
CA ASP A 113 7.66 -8.73 -2.44
C ASP A 113 7.90 -8.51 -0.95
N ASP A 114 9.10 -8.06 -0.57
CA ASP A 114 9.55 -7.83 0.80
C ASP A 114 9.57 -6.34 1.20
N VAL A 115 8.68 -5.55 0.59
CA VAL A 115 8.42 -4.15 0.97
C VAL A 115 7.19 -4.09 1.85
N PHE A 116 7.36 -3.73 3.12
CA PHE A 116 6.23 -3.53 4.03
C PHE A 116 5.72 -2.08 3.97
N PRO A 117 4.57 -1.81 3.34
CA PRO A 117 4.06 -0.45 3.14
C PRO A 117 3.76 0.27 4.45
N TYR A 118 3.65 -0.46 5.58
CA TYR A 118 3.24 0.08 6.87
C TYR A 118 4.39 0.31 7.87
N SER A 119 5.64 0.23 7.40
CA SER A 119 6.86 0.44 8.21
C SER A 119 7.92 1.21 7.45
N VAL A 120 8.19 2.44 7.91
CA VAL A 120 9.20 3.35 7.34
C VAL A 120 10.61 2.76 7.38
N ALA A 121 10.88 1.87 8.33
CA ALA A 121 12.15 1.16 8.48
C ALA A 121 12.17 -0.18 7.71
N ASN A 122 11.12 -0.50 6.96
CA ASN A 122 10.87 -1.79 6.34
C ASN A 122 11.09 -3.00 7.27
N LYS A 123 10.80 -2.82 8.56
CA LYS A 123 10.85 -3.88 9.57
C LYS A 123 9.46 -4.45 9.79
N SER A 124 9.36 -5.78 9.77
CA SER A 124 8.17 -6.52 10.19
C SER A 124 7.77 -6.16 11.63
N LEU A 125 6.52 -6.43 12.02
CA LEU A 125 6.01 -6.17 13.36
C LEU A 125 6.88 -6.79 14.48
N GLY A 126 7.61 -7.87 14.18
CA GLY A 126 8.58 -8.50 15.07
C GLY A 126 9.88 -7.69 15.31
N GLY A 127 10.10 -6.59 14.58
CA GLY A 127 11.28 -5.73 14.69
C GLY A 127 11.18 -4.59 15.70
N GLN A 128 9.99 -4.33 16.27
CA GLN A 128 9.85 -3.41 17.41
C GLN A 128 10.18 -4.16 18.70
N ARG A 129 11.44 -4.03 19.14
CA ARG A 129 12.08 -4.79 20.24
C ARG A 129 11.29 -4.84 21.56
N PHE A 130 10.36 -3.91 21.79
CA PHE A 130 9.55 -3.83 23.01
C PHE A 130 8.16 -4.50 22.93
N LEU A 131 7.56 -4.68 21.75
CA LEU A 131 6.21 -5.24 21.60
C LEU A 131 6.15 -6.49 20.71
N ALA A 132 7.28 -6.93 20.14
CA ALA A 132 7.36 -8.13 19.29
C ALA A 132 6.73 -9.41 19.89
N PRO A 133 6.84 -9.69 21.21
CA PRO A 133 6.18 -10.87 21.80
C PRO A 133 4.66 -10.77 21.81
N LEU A 134 4.13 -9.57 22.02
CA LEU A 134 2.69 -9.31 22.05
C LEU A 134 2.07 -9.48 20.65
N TRP A 135 2.77 -9.02 19.62
CA TRP A 135 2.31 -9.15 18.23
C TRP A 135 2.38 -10.60 17.73
N ARG A 136 3.41 -11.36 18.10
CA ARG A 136 3.52 -12.79 17.76
C ARG A 136 2.46 -13.63 18.47
N PHE A 137 2.18 -13.32 19.73
CA PHE A 137 1.09 -13.94 20.48
C PHE A 137 -0.31 -13.60 19.93
N ALA A 138 -0.47 -12.40 19.39
CA ALA A 138 -1.69 -11.96 18.73
C ALA A 138 -1.94 -12.65 17.37
N SER A 139 -0.87 -12.93 16.60
CA SER A 139 -0.97 -13.62 15.30
C SER A 139 -1.15 -15.13 15.43
N GLU A 140 -0.65 -15.75 16.50
CA GLU A 140 -0.72 -17.19 16.76
C GLU A 140 -1.92 -17.61 17.63
N GLY A 141 -2.71 -16.65 18.13
CA GLY A 141 -3.76 -16.91 19.11
C GLY A 141 -5.11 -17.36 18.51
N GLU A 142 -5.60 -18.51 18.94
CA GLU A 142 -6.98 -18.96 18.65
C GLU A 142 -8.01 -18.35 19.64
N GLY A 143 -9.28 -18.23 19.22
CA GLY A 143 -10.38 -17.77 20.08
C GLY A 143 -10.49 -16.24 20.20
N TRP A 144 -10.58 -15.68 21.42
CA TRP A 144 -10.77 -14.23 21.64
C TRP A 144 -9.59 -13.38 21.13
N LEU A 145 -8.41 -13.99 21.01
CA LEU A 145 -7.20 -13.41 20.41
C LEU A 145 -7.29 -13.23 18.89
N LYS A 146 -8.24 -13.87 18.21
CA LYS A 146 -8.58 -13.62 16.80
C LYS A 146 -9.01 -12.16 16.55
N ASN A 147 -9.45 -11.45 17.58
CA ASN A 147 -9.75 -10.02 17.50
C ASN A 147 -8.49 -9.13 17.52
N ALA A 148 -7.31 -9.67 17.81
CA ALA A 148 -6.06 -8.92 17.77
C ALA A 148 -5.64 -8.57 16.33
N ASP A 149 -6.07 -9.35 15.34
CA ASP A 149 -6.02 -9.02 13.91
C ASP A 149 -6.70 -7.66 13.61
N VAL A 150 -7.83 -7.38 14.27
CA VAL A 150 -8.54 -6.11 14.13
C VAL A 150 -7.67 -4.93 14.59
N LEU A 151 -6.88 -5.08 15.64
CA LEU A 151 -5.97 -4.03 16.10
C LEU A 151 -4.86 -3.76 15.07
N ILE A 152 -4.35 -4.80 14.42
CA ILE A 152 -3.32 -4.65 13.38
C ILE A 152 -3.91 -3.94 12.16
N LYS A 153 -5.12 -4.33 11.74
CA LYS A 153 -5.88 -3.63 10.68
C LYS A 153 -6.09 -2.17 11.00
N ILE A 154 -6.47 -1.83 12.24
CA ILE A 154 -6.61 -0.44 12.68
C ILE A 154 -5.26 0.30 12.67
N ARG A 155 -4.18 -0.33 13.11
CA ARG A 155 -2.82 0.26 13.03
C ARG A 155 -2.43 0.56 11.58
N ASN A 156 -2.63 -0.39 10.67
CA ASN A 156 -2.29 -0.22 9.26
C ASN A 156 -3.20 0.82 8.61
N LEU A 157 -4.47 0.92 9.02
CA LEU A 157 -5.36 2.01 8.64
C LEU A 157 -4.85 3.38 9.11
N TRP A 158 -4.29 3.48 10.32
CA TRP A 158 -3.62 4.71 10.76
C TRP A 158 -2.39 5.04 9.92
N ARG A 159 -1.62 4.04 9.46
CA ARG A 159 -0.48 4.25 8.57
C ARG A 159 -0.91 4.74 7.19
N PHE A 160 -1.99 4.18 6.65
CA PHE A 160 -2.68 4.73 5.48
C PHE A 160 -3.08 6.19 5.69
N ALA A 161 -3.74 6.52 6.80
CA ALA A 161 -4.15 7.89 7.11
C ALA A 161 -2.96 8.85 7.21
N ILE A 162 -1.83 8.41 7.76
CA ILE A 162 -0.58 9.18 7.84
C ILE A 162 -0.01 9.45 6.43
N SER A 163 -0.05 8.46 5.52
CA SER A 163 0.43 8.61 4.15
C SER A 163 -0.41 9.61 3.34
N THR A 164 -1.69 9.80 3.69
CA THR A 164 -2.58 10.82 3.11
C THR A 164 -2.50 12.19 3.78
N ASP A 165 -1.91 12.30 4.97
CA ASP A 165 -1.92 13.54 5.76
C ASP A 165 -0.71 14.41 5.43
N SER A 166 -0.94 15.59 4.85
CA SER A 166 0.13 16.50 4.39
C SER A 166 1.17 16.89 5.45
N ARG A 167 0.85 16.77 6.75
CA ARG A 167 1.78 17.07 7.86
C ARG A 167 2.83 15.98 8.06
N TYR A 168 2.52 14.74 7.71
CA TYR A 168 3.36 13.58 8.00
C TYR A 168 3.71 12.75 6.76
N SER A 169 2.95 12.92 5.67
CA SER A 169 3.05 12.12 4.44
C SER A 169 4.42 12.22 3.81
N SER A 170 5.05 13.40 3.80
CA SER A 170 6.37 13.60 3.22
C SER A 170 7.44 12.69 3.87
N ILE A 171 7.51 12.67 5.20
CA ILE A 171 8.47 11.85 5.93
C ILE A 171 8.15 10.36 5.75
N TYR A 172 6.86 10.02 5.82
CA TYR A 172 6.42 8.64 5.73
C TYR A 172 6.72 8.04 4.35
N ASN A 173 6.27 8.74 3.30
CA ASN A 173 6.39 8.33 1.91
C ASN A 173 7.85 8.31 1.45
N LEU A 174 8.69 9.23 1.94
CA LEU A 174 10.14 9.21 1.74
C LEU A 174 10.76 7.90 2.22
N GLY A 175 10.44 7.48 3.45
CA GLY A 175 11.02 6.25 3.99
C GLY A 175 10.49 4.97 3.33
N ILE A 176 9.24 4.98 2.86
CA ILE A 176 8.74 3.90 1.99
C ILE A 176 9.49 3.87 0.66
N ALA A 177 9.74 5.02 0.03
CA ALA A 177 10.52 5.07 -1.21
C ALA A 177 11.96 4.56 -0.99
N ASN A 178 12.60 4.89 0.14
CA ASN A 178 13.91 4.33 0.51
C ASN A 178 13.84 2.79 0.57
N ALA A 179 12.84 2.26 1.29
CA ALA A 179 12.64 0.82 1.42
C ALA A 179 12.45 0.14 0.05
N ILE A 180 11.66 0.75 -0.84
CA ILE A 180 11.46 0.24 -2.21
C ILE A 180 12.79 0.20 -2.95
N ALA A 181 13.56 1.30 -2.95
CA ALA A 181 14.84 1.37 -3.64
C ALA A 181 15.86 0.35 -3.10
N GLU A 182 15.96 0.22 -1.78
CA GLU A 182 16.84 -0.76 -1.13
C GLU A 182 16.47 -2.20 -1.49
N ARG A 183 15.17 -2.54 -1.47
CA ARG A 183 14.69 -3.89 -1.81
C ARG A 183 14.82 -4.21 -3.29
N MET A 184 14.51 -3.26 -4.17
CA MET A 184 14.80 -3.39 -5.60
C MET A 184 16.28 -3.71 -5.82
N ASN A 185 17.18 -2.94 -5.18
CA ASN A 185 18.62 -3.15 -5.30
C ASN A 185 19.08 -4.51 -4.75
N ALA A 186 18.44 -5.00 -3.69
CA ALA A 186 18.74 -6.31 -3.10
C ALA A 186 18.31 -7.47 -4.01
N VAL A 187 17.17 -7.36 -4.69
CA VAL A 187 16.66 -8.40 -5.61
C VAL A 187 17.44 -8.40 -6.93
N SER A 188 17.65 -7.22 -7.52
CA SER A 188 18.49 -7.05 -8.71
C SER A 188 19.19 -5.69 -8.64
N PRO A 189 20.53 -5.66 -8.47
CA PRO A 189 21.26 -4.41 -8.25
C PRO A 189 21.00 -3.38 -9.34
N LEU A 190 20.70 -2.15 -8.94
CA LEU A 190 20.42 -1.05 -9.86
C LEU A 190 21.64 -0.81 -10.76
N ASN A 191 21.41 -0.77 -12.07
CA ASN A 191 22.46 -0.59 -13.06
C ASN A 191 22.63 0.90 -13.46
N PRO A 192 23.72 1.57 -13.03
CA PRO A 192 24.00 2.97 -13.38
C PRO A 192 24.24 3.24 -14.85
N THR A 193 24.65 2.22 -15.60
CA THR A 193 25.07 2.38 -17.00
C THR A 193 23.91 2.25 -17.97
N SER A 194 22.73 1.85 -17.49
CA SER A 194 21.52 1.81 -18.31
C SER A 194 21.12 3.22 -18.71
N LYS A 195 21.21 3.53 -20.01
CA LYS A 195 20.64 4.76 -20.58
C LYS A 195 19.12 4.68 -20.75
N GLN A 196 18.56 3.47 -20.71
CA GLN A 196 17.12 3.27 -20.78
C GLN A 196 16.49 3.50 -19.41
N PRO A 197 15.35 4.22 -19.33
CA PRO A 197 14.63 4.37 -18.08
C PRO A 197 14.24 3.01 -17.49
N LEU A 198 14.39 2.86 -16.17
CA LEU A 198 13.86 1.69 -15.46
C LEU A 198 12.34 1.65 -15.61
N LYS A 199 11.74 0.47 -15.68
CA LYS A 199 10.29 0.31 -15.57
C LYS A 199 9.97 -0.16 -14.16
N ILE A 200 9.26 0.66 -13.39
CA ILE A 200 8.88 0.32 -12.01
C ILE A 200 7.36 0.24 -11.96
N ILE A 201 6.85 -0.95 -11.66
CA ILE A 201 5.42 -1.26 -11.53
C ILE A 201 5.14 -1.46 -10.04
N LEU A 202 4.55 -0.47 -9.39
CA LEU A 202 4.11 -0.56 -7.99
C LEU A 202 2.70 -1.16 -7.94
N MET A 203 2.58 -2.40 -7.47
CA MET A 203 1.31 -3.10 -7.30
C MET A 203 0.82 -2.98 -5.87
N GLY A 204 -0.13 -2.08 -5.62
CA GLY A 204 -0.66 -1.81 -4.28
C GLY A 204 -2.09 -2.32 -4.11
N THR A 205 -2.33 -3.14 -3.10
CA THR A 205 -3.68 -3.59 -2.71
C THR A 205 -4.27 -2.72 -1.60
N SER A 206 -5.56 -2.41 -1.66
CA SER A 206 -6.25 -1.60 -0.65
C SER A 206 -5.47 -0.29 -0.33
N GLY A 207 -5.17 0.00 0.93
CA GLY A 207 -4.35 1.16 1.33
C GLY A 207 -2.90 1.13 0.82
N GLY A 208 -2.38 -0.03 0.41
CA GLY A 208 -1.08 -0.15 -0.26
C GLY A 208 -1.00 0.63 -1.58
N ALA A 209 -2.15 0.90 -2.23
CA ALA A 209 -2.22 1.76 -3.40
C ALA A 209 -1.85 3.23 -3.08
N GLN A 210 -2.37 3.78 -1.98
CA GLN A 210 -1.97 5.11 -1.51
C GLN A 210 -0.48 5.15 -1.20
N VAL A 211 0.03 4.13 -0.50
CA VAL A 211 1.45 4.07 -0.14
C VAL A 211 2.34 3.98 -1.38
N SER A 212 1.90 3.23 -2.40
CA SER A 212 2.55 3.17 -3.71
C SER A 212 2.61 4.56 -4.36
N LEU A 213 1.48 5.26 -4.41
CA LEU A 213 1.39 6.62 -4.94
C LEU A 213 2.27 7.61 -4.14
N GLY A 214 2.34 7.45 -2.82
CA GLY A 214 3.22 8.22 -1.94
C GLY A 214 4.68 8.15 -2.32
N ALA A 215 5.16 6.95 -2.66
CA ALA A 215 6.56 6.75 -3.04
C ALA A 215 6.92 7.36 -4.40
N ILE A 216 5.95 7.57 -5.30
CA ILE A 216 6.19 8.02 -6.69
C ILE A 216 7.05 9.28 -6.74
N GLN A 217 6.69 10.33 -5.98
CA GLN A 217 7.41 11.60 -6.02
C GLN A 217 8.91 11.44 -5.73
N TYR A 218 9.25 10.56 -4.79
CA TYR A 218 10.64 10.33 -4.40
C TYR A 218 11.37 9.47 -5.42
N LEU A 219 10.74 8.40 -5.89
CA LEU A 219 11.31 7.53 -6.91
C LEU A 219 11.56 8.28 -8.23
N ASP A 220 10.65 9.18 -8.63
CA ASP A 220 10.78 10.05 -9.81
C ASP A 220 12.00 10.98 -9.69
N ASN A 221 12.19 11.59 -8.51
CA ASN A 221 13.34 12.45 -8.25
C ASN A 221 14.67 11.68 -8.20
N TRP A 222 14.64 10.39 -7.88
CA TRP A 222 15.84 9.62 -7.61
C TRP A 222 16.31 8.74 -8.75
N LEU A 223 15.39 8.30 -9.59
CA LEU A 223 15.62 7.30 -10.62
C LEU A 223 15.11 7.84 -11.96
N ASN A 224 15.89 7.61 -13.01
CA ASN A 224 15.38 7.72 -14.37
C ASN A 224 14.45 6.52 -14.63
N ALA A 225 13.17 6.64 -14.28
CA ALA A 225 12.22 5.55 -14.31
C ALA A 225 10.87 5.95 -14.90
N ARG A 226 10.27 5.01 -15.63
CA ARG A 226 8.85 5.00 -15.95
C ARG A 226 8.09 4.36 -14.78
N LEU A 227 7.25 5.15 -14.12
CA LEU A 227 6.55 4.79 -12.90
C LEU A 227 5.09 4.47 -13.18
N ILE A 228 4.71 3.22 -12.94
CA ILE A 228 3.37 2.70 -13.16
C ILE A 228 2.81 2.21 -11.84
N VAL A 229 1.57 2.56 -11.51
CA VAL A 229 0.85 2.00 -10.36
C VAL A 229 -0.25 1.07 -10.84
N VAL A 230 -0.29 -0.15 -10.31
CA VAL A 230 -1.41 -1.09 -10.45
C VAL A 230 -2.10 -1.15 -9.09
N SER A 231 -3.25 -0.52 -8.99
CA SER A 231 -4.03 -0.41 -7.77
C SER A 231 -5.09 -1.51 -7.74
N ILE A 232 -5.03 -2.45 -6.81
CA ILE A 232 -5.95 -3.60 -6.71
C ILE A 232 -6.93 -3.36 -5.56
N GLY A 233 -8.20 -3.08 -5.86
CA GLY A 233 -9.18 -2.65 -4.86
C GLY A 233 -8.71 -1.44 -4.04
N GLY A 234 -7.84 -0.62 -4.63
CA GLY A 234 -7.04 0.34 -3.88
C GLY A 234 -7.81 1.54 -3.34
N SER A 235 -7.32 2.04 -2.22
CA SER A 235 -7.79 3.25 -1.54
C SER A 235 -6.70 4.31 -1.62
N PHE A 236 -7.05 5.54 -2.02
CA PHE A 236 -6.11 6.67 -2.15
C PHE A 236 -6.82 8.02 -2.10
N ASP A 237 -6.06 9.09 -1.84
CA ASP A 237 -6.53 10.46 -1.65
C ASP A 237 -6.85 11.21 -2.96
N GLY A 238 -6.16 10.88 -4.06
CA GLY A 238 -6.28 11.57 -5.34
C GLY A 238 -5.37 12.80 -5.51
N GLU A 239 -4.63 13.19 -4.48
CA GLU A 239 -3.62 14.24 -4.58
C GLU A 239 -2.23 13.64 -4.77
N THR A 240 -1.88 12.68 -3.92
CA THR A 240 -0.54 12.13 -3.77
C THR A 240 -0.11 11.35 -5.02
N GLY A 241 1.09 11.65 -5.53
CA GLY A 241 1.74 10.93 -6.65
C GLY A 241 1.14 11.13 -8.04
N PHE A 242 -0.09 11.63 -8.16
CA PHE A 242 -0.80 11.74 -9.45
C PHE A 242 -0.22 12.74 -10.45
N ASN A 243 0.59 13.70 -9.98
CA ASN A 243 1.29 14.63 -10.87
C ASN A 243 2.51 14.00 -11.55
N GLN A 244 3.16 13.02 -10.91
CA GLN A 244 4.42 12.42 -11.36
C GLN A 244 4.22 11.04 -12.00
N VAL A 245 3.22 10.28 -11.55
CA VAL A 245 3.00 8.91 -12.06
C VAL A 245 2.68 8.91 -13.56
N ASP A 246 3.33 8.03 -14.32
CA ASP A 246 3.08 7.93 -15.77
C ASP A 246 1.70 7.34 -16.05
N ARG A 247 1.37 6.24 -15.36
CA ARG A 247 0.08 5.56 -15.48
C ARG A 247 -0.36 4.91 -14.18
N VAL A 248 -1.67 4.89 -13.98
CA VAL A 248 -2.36 4.19 -12.91
C VAL A 248 -3.44 3.32 -13.52
N TYR A 249 -3.34 2.00 -13.34
CA TYR A 249 -4.42 1.06 -13.63
C TYR A 249 -5.08 0.69 -12.31
N HIS A 250 -6.37 1.00 -12.18
CA HIS A 250 -7.15 0.68 -10.99
C HIS A 250 -8.06 -0.51 -11.27
N LEU A 251 -7.70 -1.63 -10.68
CA LEU A 251 -8.39 -2.91 -10.78
C LEU A 251 -9.51 -2.93 -9.76
N ARG A 252 -10.74 -2.96 -10.26
CA ARG A 252 -11.96 -2.81 -9.46
C ARG A 252 -12.83 -4.05 -9.57
N GLY A 253 -13.19 -4.61 -8.41
CA GLY A 253 -14.19 -5.64 -8.28
C GLY A 253 -15.60 -5.03 -8.23
N SER A 254 -16.55 -5.65 -8.92
CA SER A 254 -17.93 -5.17 -8.99
C SER A 254 -18.68 -5.28 -7.65
N ARG A 255 -18.12 -6.01 -6.67
CA ARG A 255 -18.66 -6.16 -5.30
C ARG A 255 -17.74 -5.53 -4.24
N ASP A 256 -16.73 -4.76 -4.65
CA ASP A 256 -15.86 -4.01 -3.75
C ASP A 256 -16.45 -2.62 -3.47
N TRP A 257 -16.94 -2.42 -2.25
CA TRP A 257 -17.55 -1.17 -1.80
C TRP A 257 -16.54 -0.23 -1.11
N VAL A 258 -15.33 -0.70 -0.78
CA VAL A 258 -14.36 0.09 0.00
C VAL A 258 -13.85 1.27 -0.81
N GLU A 259 -13.65 1.07 -2.11
CA GLU A 259 -13.24 2.14 -3.02
C GLU A 259 -14.26 3.29 -3.06
N ASP A 260 -15.56 2.98 -2.98
CA ASP A 260 -16.63 3.98 -3.00
C ASP A 260 -16.59 4.87 -1.76
N VAL A 261 -16.19 4.34 -0.60
CA VAL A 261 -15.99 5.13 0.62
C VAL A 261 -14.90 6.17 0.43
N THR A 262 -13.76 5.76 -0.14
CA THR A 262 -12.63 6.69 -0.33
C THR A 262 -12.92 7.74 -1.39
N LYS A 263 -13.67 7.40 -2.45
CA LYS A 263 -14.20 8.39 -3.40
C LYS A 263 -15.04 9.48 -2.71
N ILE A 264 -15.81 9.12 -1.69
CA ILE A 264 -16.64 10.08 -0.94
C ILE A 264 -15.79 10.92 0.02
N ILE A 265 -14.87 10.29 0.75
CA ILE A 265 -14.09 10.97 1.79
C ILE A 265 -13.09 11.97 1.20
N PHE A 266 -12.42 11.61 0.11
CA PHE A 266 -11.35 12.42 -0.45
C PHE A 266 -11.85 13.36 -1.54
N ALA A 267 -11.94 14.64 -1.21
CA ALA A 267 -12.46 15.68 -2.10
C ALA A 267 -11.72 15.73 -3.45
N ASP A 268 -10.40 15.49 -3.47
CA ASP A 268 -9.61 15.49 -4.71
C ASP A 268 -10.03 14.42 -5.71
N ARG A 269 -10.80 13.42 -5.29
CA ARG A 269 -11.41 12.41 -6.17
C ARG A 269 -12.75 12.83 -6.76
N TRP A 270 -13.35 13.92 -6.29
CA TRP A 270 -14.67 14.36 -6.74
C TRP A 270 -14.57 15.00 -8.14
N SER A 271 -15.55 14.69 -8.99
CA SER A 271 -15.60 15.18 -10.38
C SER A 271 -15.61 16.71 -10.51
N LEU A 272 -16.05 17.41 -9.47
CA LEU A 272 -16.08 18.87 -9.38
C LEU A 272 -14.70 19.49 -9.07
N MET A 273 -13.75 18.71 -8.55
CA MET A 273 -12.39 19.17 -8.24
C MET A 273 -11.51 19.12 -9.48
N ILE A 274 -11.91 19.87 -10.50
CA ILE A 274 -11.35 19.86 -11.86
C ILE A 274 -9.82 20.05 -11.90
N ASN A 275 -9.27 20.78 -10.93
CA ASN A 275 -7.85 21.09 -10.85
C ASN A 275 -7.05 20.10 -9.99
N SER A 276 -7.70 19.10 -9.38
CA SER A 276 -6.99 18.11 -8.57
C SER A 276 -6.06 17.26 -9.44
N PRO A 277 -4.94 16.76 -8.88
CA PRO A 277 -4.02 15.88 -9.59
C PRO A 277 -4.70 14.65 -10.19
N PHE A 278 -5.61 14.01 -9.43
CA PHE A 278 -6.38 12.86 -9.91
C PHE A 278 -7.25 13.18 -11.12
N ILE A 279 -8.06 14.24 -11.08
CA ILE A 279 -8.95 14.58 -12.19
C ILE A 279 -8.14 14.95 -13.44
N LYS A 280 -6.98 15.59 -13.28
CA LYS A 280 -6.03 15.81 -14.38
C LYS A 280 -5.52 14.49 -14.96
N ALA A 281 -5.11 13.53 -14.12
CA ALA A 281 -4.64 12.22 -14.57
C ALA A 281 -5.72 11.43 -15.33
N VAL A 282 -6.97 11.49 -14.87
CA VAL A 282 -8.13 10.89 -15.58
C VAL A 282 -8.28 11.52 -16.97
N ARG A 283 -8.30 12.86 -17.06
CA ARG A 283 -8.47 13.58 -18.34
C ARG A 283 -7.33 13.35 -19.32
N GLN A 284 -6.12 13.15 -18.80
CA GLN A 284 -4.93 12.85 -19.60
C GLN A 284 -4.85 11.37 -20.01
N GLY A 285 -5.82 10.53 -19.61
CA GLY A 285 -5.79 9.09 -19.89
C GLY A 285 -4.70 8.33 -19.14
N ARG A 286 -4.11 8.94 -18.09
CA ARG A 286 -3.10 8.30 -17.24
C ARG A 286 -3.72 7.42 -16.18
N TYR A 287 -4.96 7.68 -15.76
CA TYR A 287 -5.71 6.82 -14.86
C TYR A 287 -6.78 6.02 -15.63
N GLN A 288 -6.76 4.69 -15.52
CA GLN A 288 -7.73 3.80 -16.16
C GLN A 288 -8.29 2.80 -15.16
N VAL A 289 -9.61 2.62 -15.15
CA VAL A 289 -10.28 1.57 -14.37
C VAL A 289 -10.37 0.30 -15.21
N VAL A 290 -10.05 -0.84 -14.60
CA VAL A 290 -10.15 -2.18 -15.18
C VAL A 290 -11.01 -3.03 -14.27
N GLU A 291 -12.20 -3.40 -14.75
CA GLU A 291 -13.11 -4.26 -13.99
C GLU A 291 -12.57 -5.70 -13.96
N THR A 292 -12.41 -6.26 -12.77
CA THR A 292 -11.83 -7.61 -12.57
C THR A 292 -12.85 -8.72 -12.42
N GLY A 293 -14.14 -8.38 -12.34
CA GLY A 293 -15.24 -9.31 -12.17
C GLY A 293 -15.89 -9.15 -10.80
N SER A 294 -16.44 -10.23 -10.25
CA SER A 294 -17.23 -10.21 -9.03
C SER A 294 -16.40 -10.14 -7.74
N HIS A 295 -15.17 -9.66 -7.78
CA HIS A 295 -14.34 -9.55 -6.57
C HIS A 295 -15.00 -8.67 -5.49
N THR A 296 -14.94 -9.13 -4.25
CA THR A 296 -15.12 -8.30 -3.05
C THR A 296 -13.78 -7.71 -2.63
N HIS A 297 -13.78 -6.78 -1.68
CA HIS A 297 -12.53 -6.19 -1.18
C HIS A 297 -11.59 -7.24 -0.56
N ASP A 298 -12.15 -8.12 0.26
CA ASP A 298 -11.45 -9.14 1.03
C ASP A 298 -12.36 -10.37 1.23
N GLY A 299 -11.82 -11.42 1.87
CA GLY A 299 -12.50 -12.66 2.23
C GLY A 299 -12.49 -13.69 1.10
N LYS A 300 -13.40 -14.68 1.20
CA LYS A 300 -13.50 -15.81 0.26
C LYS A 300 -13.72 -15.41 -1.21
N ASN A 301 -14.18 -14.20 -1.47
CA ASN A 301 -14.41 -13.67 -2.81
C ASN A 301 -13.47 -12.48 -3.13
N GLY A 302 -12.43 -12.27 -2.31
CA GLY A 302 -11.46 -11.18 -2.47
C GLY A 302 -10.56 -11.34 -3.70
N TYR A 303 -9.82 -10.28 -4.04
CA TYR A 303 -8.93 -10.25 -5.22
C TYR A 303 -7.94 -11.42 -5.29
N PHE A 304 -7.36 -11.77 -4.15
CA PHE A 304 -6.37 -12.85 -4.03
C PHE A 304 -7.00 -14.17 -3.55
N SER A 305 -8.32 -14.31 -3.50
CA SER A 305 -8.91 -15.57 -3.04
C SER A 305 -8.58 -16.73 -4.00
N THR A 306 -8.22 -17.87 -3.41
CA THR A 306 -7.98 -19.12 -4.13
C THR A 306 -9.28 -19.90 -4.39
N GLU A 307 -10.40 -19.41 -3.91
CA GLU A 307 -11.72 -19.99 -4.17
C GLU A 307 -12.11 -19.82 -5.64
N THR A 308 -12.87 -20.80 -6.14
CA THR A 308 -13.45 -20.77 -7.49
C THR A 308 -14.55 -19.73 -7.57
N VAL A 309 -14.59 -18.99 -8.68
CA VAL A 309 -15.68 -18.05 -8.97
C VAL A 309 -16.92 -18.84 -9.37
N ASP A 310 -18.07 -18.49 -8.79
CA ASP A 310 -19.34 -19.20 -8.96
C ASP A 310 -19.64 -19.49 -10.45
N ASN A 311 -19.87 -20.78 -10.76
CA ASN A 311 -20.15 -21.28 -12.12
C ASN A 311 -19.00 -21.15 -13.12
N THR A 312 -17.75 -21.08 -12.66
CA THR A 312 -16.55 -21.10 -13.52
C THR A 312 -15.50 -22.06 -12.96
N GLU A 313 -14.53 -22.44 -13.79
CA GLU A 313 -13.33 -23.18 -13.35
C GLU A 313 -12.20 -22.26 -12.86
N ASN A 314 -12.36 -20.94 -13.02
CA ASN A 314 -11.34 -19.95 -12.63
C ASN A 314 -11.44 -19.59 -11.14
N THR A 315 -10.29 -19.37 -10.50
CA THR A 315 -10.23 -18.80 -9.16
C THR A 315 -10.29 -17.27 -9.20
N TYR A 316 -10.64 -16.61 -8.10
CA TYR A 316 -10.62 -15.14 -8.03
C TYR A 316 -9.22 -14.58 -8.30
N VAL A 317 -8.17 -15.19 -7.72
CA VAL A 317 -6.78 -14.81 -8.02
C VAL A 317 -6.40 -15.04 -9.49
N GLY A 318 -6.92 -16.10 -10.12
CA GLY A 318 -6.74 -16.35 -11.55
C GLY A 318 -7.36 -15.25 -12.42
N LEU A 319 -8.60 -14.84 -12.11
CA LEU A 319 -9.24 -13.72 -12.81
C LEU A 319 -8.47 -12.41 -12.65
N LEU A 320 -7.93 -12.14 -11.45
CA LEU A 320 -7.09 -10.98 -11.20
C LEU A 320 -5.83 -11.04 -12.07
N LEU A 321 -5.13 -12.18 -12.06
CA LEU A 321 -3.91 -12.37 -12.83
C LEU A 321 -4.16 -12.16 -14.33
N ASP A 322 -5.22 -12.72 -14.88
CA ASP A 322 -5.58 -12.57 -16.30
C ASP A 322 -5.72 -11.09 -16.67
N LYS A 323 -6.38 -10.30 -15.82
CA LYS A 323 -6.56 -8.86 -16.04
C LYS A 323 -5.26 -8.08 -15.95
N VAL A 324 -4.42 -8.40 -14.97
CA VAL A 324 -3.10 -7.77 -14.80
C VAL A 324 -2.19 -8.10 -15.99
N ASN A 325 -2.18 -9.35 -16.45
CA ASN A 325 -1.37 -9.80 -17.59
C ASN A 325 -1.80 -9.14 -18.93
N GLN A 326 -3.08 -8.75 -19.05
CA GLN A 326 -3.60 -8.05 -20.23
C GLN A 326 -3.27 -6.55 -20.26
N LEU A 327 -2.71 -5.98 -19.18
CA LEU A 327 -2.36 -4.56 -19.13
C LEU A 327 -1.20 -4.26 -20.11
N PRO A 328 -1.22 -3.12 -20.83
CA PRO A 328 -0.15 -2.72 -21.73
C PRO A 328 1.01 -2.06 -20.95
N ILE A 329 1.58 -2.83 -20.01
CA ILE A 329 2.69 -2.42 -19.13
C ILE A 329 3.89 -3.37 -19.25
N TRP A 330 3.69 -4.56 -19.81
CA TRP A 330 4.69 -5.62 -19.87
C TRP A 330 5.69 -5.47 -21.02
N GLU A 331 5.31 -4.77 -22.09
CA GLU A 331 6.13 -4.48 -23.28
C GLU A 331 7.25 -3.48 -23.06
#